data_AF-A0A951PIH3-F1
#
_entry.id   AF-A0A951PIH3-F1
#
_cell.length_a   1.000
_cell.length_b   1.000
_cell.length_c   1.000
_cell.angle_alpha   90.00
_cell.angle_beta   90.00
_cell.angle_gamma   90.00
#
_symmetry.space_group_name_H-M   'P 1'
#
loop_
_entity.id
_entity.type
_entity.pdbx_description
1 polymer ?
#
loop_
_entity_poly.entity_id
_entity_poly.type
_entity_poly.pdbx_seq_one_letter_code
_entity_poly.pdbx_strand_id
1 'polypeptide(L)'
;MVNSVSTDISMPHPDFAAALSCVCQAINWDYGEVWIPNPETTLLELSPFWYCHPNRSSDRLDALEKFRACSEQFVLSIDQGLPGRIWRSRQPEWVNDVSTQPENYFLRNQIAKAFNVKAGFGFPVVYEQAIIGILVFFTDYACEEDHSLVQLAIATATTYRA
;
A
#
# COMPACT_ATOMS: atom_id res chain seq x y z
N MET A 1 -44.88 -10.40 12.48
CA MET A 1 -44.26 -9.11 12.14
C MET A 1 -43.19 -8.89 13.18
N VAL A 2 -41.90 -9.07 12.92
CA VAL A 2 -41.12 -8.47 11.82
C VAL A 2 -40.05 -9.47 11.33
N ASN A 3 -39.94 -9.63 10.01
CA ASN A 3 -38.77 -10.25 9.38
C ASN A 3 -37.69 -9.16 9.30
N SER A 4 -36.66 -9.22 10.15
CA SER A 4 -35.43 -8.48 9.88
C SER A 4 -34.64 -9.28 8.86
N VAL A 5 -34.81 -8.94 7.59
CA VAL A 5 -33.86 -9.35 6.55
C VAL A 5 -32.59 -8.54 6.81
N SER A 6 -31.68 -9.11 7.59
CA SER A 6 -30.28 -8.68 7.57
C SER A 6 -29.76 -9.04 6.18
N THR A 7 -29.87 -8.09 5.25
CA THR A 7 -29.07 -8.12 4.04
C THR A 7 -27.66 -7.76 4.49
N ASP A 8 -26.96 -8.78 4.98
CA ASP A 8 -25.52 -8.77 5.10
C ASP A 8 -25.00 -8.71 3.65
N ILE A 9 -24.93 -7.51 3.10
CA ILE A 9 -24.18 -7.25 1.87
C ILE A 9 -22.73 -7.41 2.31
N SER A 10 -22.28 -8.66 2.34
CA SER A 10 -20.89 -9.03 2.52
C SER A 10 -20.11 -8.22 1.50
N MET A 11 -19.49 -7.12 1.94
CA MET A 11 -18.51 -6.42 1.11
C MET A 11 -17.54 -7.50 0.61
N PRO A 12 -17.30 -7.62 -0.69
CA PRO A 12 -16.26 -8.50 -1.15
C PRO A 12 -14.98 -8.10 -0.44
N HIS A 13 -14.38 -9.04 0.28
CA HIS A 13 -13.07 -8.85 0.87
C HIS A 13 -12.08 -9.02 -0.27
N PRO A 14 -11.48 -7.94 -0.81
CA PRO A 14 -10.44 -8.08 -1.81
C PRO A 14 -9.33 -8.96 -1.24
N ASP A 15 -8.82 -9.88 -2.07
CA ASP A 15 -7.68 -10.70 -1.68
C ASP A 15 -6.40 -9.86 -1.76
N PHE A 16 -6.19 -9.02 -0.74
CA PHE A 16 -5.03 -8.14 -0.68
C PHE A 16 -3.72 -8.93 -0.66
N ALA A 17 -3.68 -10.11 -0.04
CA ALA A 17 -2.49 -10.94 -0.02
C ALA A 17 -2.11 -11.40 -1.44
N ALA A 18 -3.09 -11.89 -2.22
CA ALA A 18 -2.87 -12.25 -3.61
C ALA A 18 -2.51 -11.04 -4.47
N ALA A 19 -3.23 -9.91 -4.31
CA ALA A 19 -2.96 -8.68 -5.06
C ALA A 19 -1.53 -8.17 -4.82
N LEU A 20 -1.09 -8.09 -3.57
CA LEU A 20 0.27 -7.65 -3.22
C LEU A 20 1.32 -8.58 -3.82
N SER A 21 1.15 -9.90 -3.66
CA SER A 21 2.07 -10.90 -4.20
C SER A 21 2.19 -10.81 -5.72
N CYS A 22 1.06 -10.76 -6.42
CA CYS A 22 1.05 -10.71 -7.89
C CYS A 22 1.60 -9.40 -8.43
N VAL A 23 1.28 -8.26 -7.80
CA VAL A 23 1.83 -6.97 -8.23
C VAL A 23 3.34 -6.95 -8.01
N CYS A 24 3.84 -7.28 -6.81
CA CYS A 24 5.28 -7.29 -6.55
C CYS A 24 6.05 -8.19 -7.53
N GLN A 25 5.50 -9.35 -7.89
CA GLN A 25 6.09 -10.22 -8.91
C GLN A 25 6.04 -9.60 -10.31
N ALA A 26 4.93 -8.98 -10.70
CA ALA A 26 4.74 -8.40 -12.02
C ALA A 26 5.67 -7.21 -12.29
N ILE A 27 5.84 -6.33 -11.30
CA ILE A 27 6.73 -5.15 -11.42
C ILE A 27 8.15 -5.42 -10.88
N ASN A 28 8.40 -6.61 -10.34
CA ASN A 28 9.65 -7.01 -9.68
C ASN A 28 10.08 -6.06 -8.54
N TRP A 29 9.14 -5.68 -7.68
CA TRP A 29 9.40 -4.84 -6.51
C TRP A 29 9.50 -5.67 -5.24
N ASP A 30 10.20 -5.14 -4.25
CA ASP A 30 10.65 -5.95 -3.10
C ASP A 30 9.53 -6.17 -2.09
N TYR A 31 8.65 -5.18 -1.94
CA TYR A 31 7.73 -5.08 -0.82
C TYR A 31 6.41 -4.48 -1.24
N GLY A 32 5.32 -4.97 -0.63
CA GLY A 32 4.00 -4.37 -0.74
C GLY A 32 3.24 -4.41 0.59
N GLU A 33 2.45 -3.38 0.85
CA GLU A 33 1.58 -3.25 2.02
C GLU A 33 0.23 -2.63 1.64
N VAL A 34 -0.76 -2.73 2.52
CA VAL A 34 -2.07 -2.11 2.32
C VAL A 34 -2.50 -1.26 3.50
N TRP A 35 -2.95 -0.04 3.20
CA TRP A 35 -3.56 0.88 4.16
C TRP A 35 -5.07 0.87 3.98
N ILE A 36 -5.82 0.66 5.07
CA ILE A 36 -7.28 0.52 5.05
C ILE A 36 -7.92 1.74 5.71
N PRO A 37 -8.89 2.41 5.07
CA PRO A 37 -9.71 3.43 5.71
C PRO A 37 -10.51 2.86 6.89
N ASN A 38 -10.33 3.45 8.06
CA ASN A 38 -11.19 3.19 9.22
C ASN A 38 -12.41 4.13 9.15
N PRO A 39 -13.65 3.59 9.04
CA PRO A 39 -14.86 4.39 8.88
C PRO A 39 -15.24 5.20 10.14
N GLU A 40 -14.77 4.80 11.32
CA GLU A 40 -15.07 5.47 12.59
C GLU A 40 -14.12 6.64 12.86
N THR A 41 -12.83 6.45 12.57
CA THR A 41 -11.78 7.43 12.93
C THR A 41 -11.40 8.36 11.79
N THR A 42 -11.82 8.06 10.55
CA THR A 42 -11.39 8.77 9.33
C THR A 42 -9.86 8.77 9.13
N LEU A 43 -9.20 7.74 9.65
CA LEU A 43 -7.76 7.50 9.50
C LEU A 43 -7.51 6.28 8.61
N LEU A 44 -6.30 6.19 8.07
CA LEU A 44 -5.77 4.98 7.46
C LEU A 44 -4.98 4.19 8.50
N GLU A 45 -5.27 2.90 8.55
CA GLU A 45 -4.57 1.93 9.39
C GLU A 45 -3.82 0.93 8.49
N LEU A 46 -2.61 0.55 8.93
CA LEU A 46 -1.82 -0.42 8.20
C LEU A 46 -2.34 -1.82 8.48
N SER A 47 -2.78 -2.52 7.43
CA SER A 47 -3.40 -3.84 7.56
C SER A 47 -2.34 -4.94 7.82
N PRO A 48 -2.76 -6.09 8.38
CA PRO A 48 -1.87 -7.24 8.57
C PRO A 48 -1.40 -7.87 7.24
N PHE A 49 -1.98 -7.50 6.09
CA PHE A 49 -1.55 -8.00 4.78
C PHE A 49 -0.35 -7.21 4.26
N TRP A 50 0.72 -7.94 3.97
CA TRP A 50 1.93 -7.44 3.34
C TRP A 50 2.60 -8.56 2.54
N TYR A 51 3.56 -8.20 1.70
CA TYR A 51 4.33 -9.15 0.91
C TYR A 51 5.78 -8.72 0.82
N CYS A 52 6.69 -9.69 0.92
CA CYS A 52 8.10 -9.56 0.58
C CYS A 52 8.42 -10.49 -0.58
N HIS A 53 9.14 -9.98 -1.58
CA HIS A 53 9.55 -10.77 -2.74
C HIS A 53 10.57 -11.85 -2.32
N PRO A 54 10.26 -13.15 -2.47
CA PRO A 54 11.06 -14.24 -1.87
C PRO A 54 12.45 -14.39 -2.50
N ASN A 55 12.63 -13.93 -3.73
CA ASN A 55 13.93 -13.96 -4.43
C ASN A 55 14.87 -12.79 -4.03
N ARG A 56 14.73 -12.23 -2.83
CA ARG A 56 15.64 -11.21 -2.27
C ARG A 56 16.58 -11.83 -1.26
N SER A 57 17.70 -11.15 -0.98
CA SER A 57 18.67 -11.63 0.02
C SER A 57 18.05 -11.67 1.42
N SER A 58 18.54 -12.56 2.28
CA SER A 58 18.07 -12.66 3.67
C SER A 58 18.16 -11.31 4.41
N ASP A 59 19.24 -10.55 4.20
CA ASP A 59 19.42 -9.22 4.80
C ASP A 59 18.34 -8.23 4.33
N ARG A 60 17.93 -8.32 3.05
CA ARG A 60 16.86 -7.47 2.52
C ARG A 60 15.51 -7.85 3.11
N LEU A 61 15.23 -9.15 3.26
CA LEU A 61 13.99 -9.63 3.87
C LEU A 61 13.87 -9.17 5.33
N ASP A 62 14.95 -9.32 6.13
CA ASP A 62 15.02 -8.86 7.52
C ASP A 62 14.84 -7.32 7.63
N ALA A 63 15.45 -6.55 6.73
CA ALA A 63 15.27 -5.10 6.70
C ALA A 63 13.81 -4.70 6.43
N LEU A 64 13.13 -5.40 5.51
CA LEU A 64 11.73 -5.13 5.16
C LEU A 64 10.76 -5.54 6.28
N GLU A 65 11.04 -6.65 6.97
CA GLU A 65 10.30 -7.05 8.18
C GLU A 65 10.40 -5.98 9.28
N LYS A 66 11.60 -5.44 9.52
CA LYS A 66 11.80 -4.35 10.48
C LYS A 66 11.11 -3.06 10.04
N PHE A 67 11.17 -2.73 8.75
CA PHE A 67 10.42 -1.60 8.19
C PHE A 67 8.91 -1.75 8.41
N ARG A 68 8.34 -2.94 8.17
CA ARG A 68 6.92 -3.26 8.43
C ARG A 68 6.59 -3.09 9.90
N ALA A 69 7.38 -3.67 10.79
CA ALA A 69 7.15 -3.63 12.23
C ALA A 69 7.16 -2.20 12.78
N CYS A 70 8.09 -1.35 12.33
CA CYS A 70 8.06 0.07 12.68
C CYS A 70 6.84 0.79 12.06
N SER A 71 6.44 0.42 10.85
CA SER A 71 5.28 1.02 10.17
C SER A 71 3.95 0.73 10.87
N GLU A 72 3.83 -0.34 11.67
CA GLU A 72 2.63 -0.67 12.48
C GLU A 72 2.26 0.41 13.50
N GLN A 73 3.22 1.25 13.87
CA GLN A 73 3.03 2.30 14.86
C GLN A 73 2.39 3.56 14.28
N PHE A 74 2.18 3.60 12.96
CA PHE A 74 1.66 4.77 12.26
C PHE A 74 0.19 4.60 11.92
N VAL A 75 -0.58 5.67 12.17
CA VAL A 75 -1.88 5.92 11.57
C VAL A 75 -1.77 7.20 10.75
N LEU A 76 -2.44 7.25 9.59
CA LEU A 76 -2.30 8.37 8.68
C LEU A 76 -3.65 9.03 8.45
N SER A 77 -3.72 10.36 8.59
CA SER A 77 -4.90 11.10 8.16
C SER A 77 -4.93 11.25 6.62
N ILE A 78 -6.05 11.73 6.10
CA ILE A 78 -6.12 12.26 4.73
C ILE A 78 -4.96 13.23 4.49
N ASP A 79 -4.37 13.15 3.30
CA ASP A 79 -3.24 13.96 2.83
C ASP A 79 -1.89 13.74 3.56
N GLN A 80 -1.85 12.90 4.60
CA GLN A 80 -0.60 12.58 5.30
C GLN A 80 0.13 11.40 4.67
N GLY A 81 1.38 11.64 4.30
CA GLY A 81 2.21 10.63 3.65
C GLY A 81 1.66 10.21 2.28
N LEU A 82 2.35 9.25 1.66
CA LEU A 82 1.94 8.70 0.37
C LEU A 82 0.53 8.09 0.39
N PRO A 83 0.15 7.24 1.38
CA PRO A 83 -1.20 6.67 1.42
C PRO A 83 -2.30 7.73 1.59
N GLY A 84 -2.11 8.73 2.46
CA GLY A 84 -3.10 9.77 2.70
C GLY A 84 -3.36 10.65 1.48
N ARG A 85 -2.31 10.94 0.69
CA ARG A 85 -2.45 11.69 -0.58
C ARG A 85 -3.16 10.89 -1.66
N ILE A 86 -2.87 9.60 -1.77
CA ILE A 86 -3.59 8.68 -2.66
C ILE A 86 -5.07 8.62 -2.25
N TRP A 87 -5.36 8.57 -0.95
CA TRP A 87 -6.73 8.55 -0.46
C TRP A 87 -7.51 9.79 -0.89
N ARG A 88 -6.90 10.97 -0.74
CA ARG A 88 -7.50 12.26 -1.11
C ARG A 88 -7.68 12.40 -2.61
N SER A 89 -6.64 12.12 -3.40
CA SER A 89 -6.64 12.33 -4.84
C SER A 89 -7.44 11.26 -5.59
N ARG A 90 -7.56 10.06 -5.00
CA ARG A 90 -8.08 8.86 -5.63
C ARG A 90 -7.28 8.47 -6.90
N GLN A 91 -6.03 8.90 -6.99
CA GLN A 91 -5.12 8.63 -8.09
C GLN A 91 -3.88 7.87 -7.62
N PRO A 92 -3.22 7.12 -8.52
CA PRO A 92 -1.88 6.59 -8.25
C PRO A 92 -0.89 7.73 -7.96
N GLU A 93 0.10 7.45 -7.14
CA GLU A 93 1.18 8.39 -6.84
C GLU A 93 2.52 7.66 -6.75
N TRP A 94 3.56 8.28 -7.31
CA TRP A 94 4.94 7.81 -7.29
C TRP A 94 5.85 8.78 -6.54
N VAL A 95 6.81 8.24 -5.79
CA VAL A 95 7.86 8.98 -5.11
C VAL A 95 9.20 8.35 -5.43
N ASN A 96 10.08 9.12 -6.08
CA ASN A 96 11.39 8.64 -6.55
C ASN A 96 12.26 8.05 -5.43
N ASP A 97 12.37 8.74 -4.30
CA ASP A 97 13.07 8.27 -3.11
C ASP A 97 12.38 8.81 -1.84
N VAL A 98 11.62 7.95 -1.16
CA VAL A 98 10.90 8.30 0.08
C VAL A 98 11.82 8.60 1.25
N SER A 99 13.06 8.09 1.24
CA SER A 99 14.03 8.28 2.32
C SER A 99 14.67 9.68 2.33
N THR A 100 14.54 10.41 1.21
CA THR A 100 15.05 11.78 1.05
C THR A 100 13.97 12.84 1.24
N GLN A 101 12.69 12.42 1.26
CA GLN A 101 11.59 13.34 1.44
C GLN A 101 11.52 13.87 2.88
N PRO A 102 11.04 15.11 3.08
CA PRO A 102 10.82 15.63 4.42
C PRO A 102 9.69 14.85 5.12
N GLU A 103 9.71 14.85 6.45
CA GLU A 103 8.78 14.05 7.27
C GLU A 103 7.31 14.44 7.06
N ASN A 104 7.04 15.71 6.76
CA ASN A 104 5.70 16.18 6.42
C ASN A 104 5.21 15.65 5.06
N TYR A 105 6.12 15.24 4.17
CA TYR A 105 5.78 14.61 2.89
C TYR A 105 5.73 13.08 3.00
N PHE A 106 6.64 12.48 3.76
CA PHE A 106 6.63 11.05 4.02
C PHE A 106 7.01 10.79 5.48
N LEU A 107 5.99 10.56 6.32
CA LEU A 107 6.14 10.43 7.78
C LEU A 107 7.13 9.32 8.18
N ARG A 108 7.26 8.30 7.35
CA ARG A 108 8.14 7.15 7.60
C ARG A 108 9.54 7.32 7.00
N ASN A 109 9.96 8.52 6.61
CA ASN A 109 11.23 8.77 5.90
C ASN A 109 12.46 8.28 6.66
N GLN A 110 12.52 8.48 7.98
CA GLN A 110 13.65 8.06 8.82
C GLN A 110 13.76 6.54 8.88
N ILE A 111 12.63 5.85 9.02
CA ILE A 111 12.56 4.38 9.03
C ILE A 111 12.88 3.83 7.64
N ALA A 112 12.37 4.47 6.58
CA ALA A 112 12.71 4.13 5.21
C ALA A 112 14.22 4.26 4.95
N LYS A 113 14.83 5.34 5.43
CA LYS A 113 16.28 5.54 5.38
C LYS A 113 17.05 4.46 6.15
N ALA A 114 16.59 4.10 7.35
CA ALA A 114 17.25 3.11 8.19
C ALA A 114 17.24 1.70 7.58
N PHE A 115 16.18 1.34 6.85
CA PHE A 115 15.99 0.00 6.27
C PHE A 115 16.14 -0.03 4.74
N ASN A 116 16.77 1.00 4.17
CA ASN A 116 17.02 1.14 2.73
C ASN A 116 15.76 0.93 1.86
N VAL A 117 14.65 1.58 2.24
CA VAL A 117 13.43 1.70 1.43
C VAL A 117 13.50 3.01 0.66
N LYS A 118 13.36 2.93 -0.66
CA LYS A 118 13.68 4.01 -1.60
C LYS A 118 12.48 4.43 -2.41
N ALA A 119 12.33 3.98 -3.66
CA ALA A 119 11.18 4.36 -4.45
C ALA A 119 9.89 3.82 -3.82
N GLY A 120 8.84 4.62 -3.87
CA GLY A 120 7.53 4.29 -3.34
C GLY A 120 6.46 4.56 -4.39
N PHE A 121 5.57 3.61 -4.61
CA PHE A 121 4.46 3.73 -5.54
C PHE A 121 3.21 3.18 -4.90
N GLY A 122 2.08 3.84 -5.06
CA GLY A 122 0.81 3.30 -4.58
C GLY A 122 -0.38 3.74 -5.41
N PHE A 123 -1.50 3.06 -5.21
CA PHE A 123 -2.75 3.36 -5.89
C PHE A 123 -3.96 2.89 -5.06
N PRO A 124 -5.14 3.50 -5.27
CA PRO A 124 -6.33 3.12 -4.52
C PRO A 124 -6.98 1.87 -5.12
N VAL A 125 -7.48 1.01 -4.24
CA VAL A 125 -8.41 -0.06 -4.57
C VAL A 125 -9.82 0.46 -4.31
N VAL A 126 -10.64 0.49 -5.37
CA VAL A 126 -11.98 1.08 -5.35
C VAL A 126 -13.02 -0.02 -5.59
N TYR A 127 -14.05 -0.05 -4.75
CA TYR A 127 -15.24 -0.89 -4.90
C TYR A 127 -16.48 -0.03 -4.70
N GLU A 128 -17.46 -0.11 -5.61
CA GLU A 128 -18.70 0.70 -5.57
C GLU A 128 -18.46 2.18 -5.22
N GLN A 129 -17.43 2.79 -5.82
CA GLN A 129 -16.99 4.18 -5.60
C GLN A 129 -16.35 4.48 -4.23
N ALA A 130 -16.32 3.54 -3.30
CA ALA A 130 -15.56 3.64 -2.05
C ALA A 130 -14.11 3.17 -2.23
N ILE A 131 -13.15 3.84 -1.60
CA ILE A 131 -11.79 3.29 -1.47
C ILE A 131 -11.82 2.29 -0.33
N ILE A 132 -11.51 1.02 -0.63
CA ILE A 132 -11.52 -0.08 0.34
C ILE A 132 -10.11 -0.45 0.81
N GLY A 133 -9.09 0.11 0.16
CA GLY A 133 -7.69 -0.05 0.54
C GLY A 133 -6.78 0.74 -0.38
N ILE A 134 -5.56 0.98 0.06
CA ILE A 134 -4.51 1.67 -0.70
C ILE A 134 -3.30 0.77 -0.70
N LEU A 135 -2.95 0.24 -1.86
CA LEU A 135 -1.76 -0.59 -2.01
C LEU A 135 -0.56 0.31 -2.21
N VAL A 136 0.52 0.03 -1.47
CA VAL A 136 1.78 0.76 -1.57
C VAL A 136 2.93 -0.24 -1.67
N PHE A 137 3.85 0.03 -2.58
CA PHE A 137 4.95 -0.82 -2.95
C PHE A 137 6.27 -0.06 -2.82
N PHE A 138 7.34 -0.77 -2.52
CA PHE A 138 8.67 -0.19 -2.37
C PHE A 138 9.80 -1.02 -2.97
N THR A 139 10.89 -0.35 -3.32
CA THR A 139 12.18 -0.93 -3.74
C THR A 139 13.33 -0.45 -2.84
N ASP A 140 14.53 -0.99 -3.05
CA ASP A 140 15.78 -0.57 -2.39
C ASP A 140 16.64 0.42 -3.19
N TYR A 141 16.17 0.82 -4.38
CA TYR A 141 16.79 1.82 -5.24
C TYR A 141 15.80 2.92 -5.59
N ALA A 142 16.30 4.14 -5.79
CA ALA A 142 15.49 5.25 -6.28
C ALA A 142 15.24 5.09 -7.79
N CYS A 143 14.03 5.39 -8.24
CA CYS A 143 13.70 5.38 -9.67
C CYS A 143 12.59 6.39 -10.00
N GLU A 144 12.70 6.99 -11.19
CA GLU A 144 11.65 7.87 -11.73
C GLU A 144 10.40 7.06 -12.08
N GLU A 145 9.27 7.75 -12.16
CA GLU A 145 8.00 7.14 -12.52
C GLU A 145 8.10 6.45 -13.89
N ASP A 146 7.73 5.16 -13.91
CA ASP A 146 7.55 4.40 -15.13
C ASP A 146 6.07 4.12 -15.34
N HIS A 147 5.47 4.84 -16.30
CA HIS A 147 4.05 4.69 -16.63
C HIS A 147 3.67 3.25 -17.02
N SER A 148 4.58 2.48 -17.61
CA SER A 148 4.33 1.08 -17.98
C SER A 148 4.21 0.20 -16.74
N LEU A 149 5.07 0.42 -15.73
CA LEU A 149 4.98 -0.28 -14.44
C LEU A 149 3.71 0.09 -13.67
N VAL A 150 3.34 1.37 -13.68
CA VAL A 150 2.09 1.85 -13.07
C VAL A 150 0.88 1.14 -13.69
N GLN A 151 0.81 1.10 -15.02
CA GLN A 151 -0.29 0.43 -15.74
C GLN A 151 -0.31 -1.07 -15.45
N LEU A 152 0.85 -1.74 -15.49
CA LEU A 152 0.96 -3.16 -15.20
C LEU A 152 0.48 -3.49 -13.78
N ALA A 153 0.94 -2.76 -12.78
CA ALA A 153 0.55 -2.97 -11.38
C ALA A 153 -0.96 -2.81 -11.17
N ILE A 154 -1.56 -1.75 -11.71
CA ILE A 154 -3.00 -1.48 -11.57
C ILE A 154 -3.82 -2.56 -12.29
N ALA A 155 -3.40 -2.96 -13.49
CA ALA A 155 -4.05 -4.03 -14.25
C ALA A 155 -4.01 -5.36 -13.48
N THR A 156 -2.84 -5.73 -12.94
CA THR A 156 -2.65 -6.96 -12.15
C THR A 156 -3.54 -6.97 -10.89
N ALA A 157 -3.62 -5.86 -10.16
CA ALA A 157 -4.45 -5.78 -8.95
C ALA A 157 -5.96 -5.83 -9.21
N THR A 158 -6.41 -5.41 -10.41
CA THR A 158 -7.84 -5.35 -10.75
C THR A 158 -8.49 -6.75 -10.80
N THR A 159 -7.72 -7.79 -11.11
CA THR A 159 -8.16 -9.20 -11.12
C THR A 159 -8.60 -9.71 -9.74
N TYR A 160 -8.21 -9.01 -8.65
CA TYR A 160 -8.45 -9.42 -7.25
C TYR A 160 -9.46 -8.54 -6.52
N ARG A 161 -10.20 -7.71 -7.28
CA ARG A 161 -11.35 -6.95 -6.80
C ARG A 161 -12.58 -7.84 -6.97
N ALA A 162 -12.91 -8.65 -5.96
CA ALA A 162 -14.14 -9.45 -5.97
C ALA A 162 -15.39 -8.56 -6.02
#